data_AF-A0A974NAS7-F1
#
_entry.id   AF-A0A974NAS7-F1
#
_cell.length_a   1.000
_cell.length_b   1.000
_cell.length_c   1.000
_cell.angle_alpha   90.00
_cell.angle_beta   90.00
_cell.angle_gamma   90.00
#
_symmetry.space_group_name_H-M   'P 1'
#
loop_
_entity.id
_entity.type
_entity.pdbx_description
1 polymer ?
#
loop_
_entity_poly.entity_id
_entity_poly.type
_entity_poly.pdbx_seq_one_letter_code
_entity_poly.pdbx_strand_id
1 'polypeptide(L)'
;MGGKKTRTPAGTRRDAHRRERIRQALEHRISGATYGDIATQMRISRSTAYTYVQDALKEITREPAEQVRTLELQRYDALLTAHWATALHGDQAATDTCLKIMGRIELLHGVKPPTESDDTRRTSSLLATIAANAATLATTHTQE
;
A
#
# COMPACT_ATOMS: atom_id res chain seq x y z
N MET A 1 20.85 21.65 24.66
CA MET A 1 20.62 22.75 23.69
C MET A 1 19.69 22.24 22.60
N GLY A 2 18.46 22.77 22.53
CA GLY A 2 17.46 22.33 21.55
C GLY A 2 16.15 23.09 21.76
N GLY A 3 16.17 24.41 21.49
CA GLY A 3 15.01 25.27 21.65
C GLY A 3 13.88 24.85 20.71
N LYS A 4 12.72 24.48 21.27
CA LYS A 4 11.49 24.25 20.51
C LYS A 4 11.06 25.58 19.90
N LYS A 5 11.14 25.70 18.57
CA LYS A 5 10.64 26.87 17.83
C LYS A 5 9.12 26.97 18.03
N THR A 6 8.68 27.83 18.94
CA THR A 6 7.27 28.17 19.13
C THR A 6 6.78 28.87 17.86
N ARG A 7 5.84 28.25 17.13
CA ARG A 7 5.26 28.81 15.90
C ARG A 7 4.56 30.14 16.20
N THR A 8 5.00 31.21 15.53
CA THR A 8 4.44 32.57 15.59
C THR A 8 2.97 32.59 15.11
N PRO A 9 2.06 33.38 15.72
CA PRO A 9 0.62 33.40 15.43
C PRO A 9 0.23 33.69 13.97
N ALA A 10 1.09 34.35 13.19
CA ALA A 10 0.90 34.57 11.76
C ALA A 10 0.90 33.28 10.92
N GLY A 11 1.64 32.24 11.35
CA GLY A 11 1.65 30.93 10.70
C GLY A 11 0.31 30.20 10.84
N THR A 12 -0.35 30.36 11.98
CA THR A 12 -1.64 29.72 12.28
C THR A 12 -2.78 30.20 11.38
N ARG A 13 -2.80 31.51 11.02
CA ARG A 13 -3.82 32.08 10.12
C ARG A 13 -3.65 31.62 8.67
N ARG A 14 -2.41 31.56 8.17
CA ARG A 14 -2.10 31.07 6.81
C ARG A 14 -2.44 29.59 6.66
N ASP A 15 -2.18 28.80 7.70
CA ASP A 15 -2.50 27.38 7.72
C ASP A 15 -4.00 27.11 7.77
N ALA A 16 -4.77 27.92 8.50
CA ALA A 16 -6.23 27.83 8.51
C ALA A 16 -6.83 28.15 7.14
N HIS A 17 -6.37 29.23 6.48
CA HIS A 17 -6.80 29.58 5.13
C HIS A 17 -6.46 28.49 4.10
N ARG A 18 -5.27 27.89 4.20
CA ARG A 18 -4.87 26.79 3.32
C ARG A 18 -5.78 25.57 3.49
N ARG A 19 -6.10 25.18 4.73
CA ARG A 19 -6.99 24.05 5.02
C ARG A 19 -8.41 24.28 4.50
N GLU A 20 -8.93 25.49 4.63
CA GLU A 20 -10.25 25.84 4.08
C GLU A 20 -10.28 25.71 2.55
N ARG A 21 -9.23 26.17 1.86
CA ARG A 21 -9.09 26.00 0.41
C ARG A 21 -8.98 24.53 0.00
N ILE A 22 -8.34 23.70 0.81
CA ILE A 22 -8.23 22.25 0.58
C ILE A 22 -9.60 21.56 0.73
N ARG A 23 -10.36 21.93 1.76
CA ARG A 23 -11.72 21.46 2.02
C ARG A 23 -12.66 21.77 0.85
N GLN A 24 -12.63 23.00 0.35
CA GLN A 24 -13.44 23.44 -0.80
C GLN A 24 -13.13 22.64 -2.08
N ALA A 25 -11.84 22.39 -2.36
CA ALA A 25 -11.44 21.61 -3.53
C ALA A 25 -11.99 20.17 -3.49
N LEU A 26 -12.06 19.58 -2.29
CA LEU A 26 -12.65 18.27 -2.09
C LEU A 26 -14.17 18.28 -2.26
N GLU A 27 -14.89 19.28 -1.73
CA GLU A 27 -16.34 19.39 -1.89
C GLU A 27 -16.74 19.41 -3.36
N HIS A 28 -16.04 20.21 -4.17
CA HIS A 28 -16.25 20.22 -5.63
C HIS A 28 -15.96 18.86 -6.27
N ARG A 29 -14.96 18.13 -5.76
CA ARG A 29 -14.66 16.78 -6.27
C ARG A 29 -15.75 15.77 -5.92
N ILE A 30 -16.31 15.85 -4.70
CA ILE A 30 -17.43 15.02 -4.24
C ILE A 30 -18.68 15.30 -5.08
N SER A 31 -18.91 16.55 -5.49
CA SER A 31 -20.02 16.92 -6.39
C SER A 31 -19.80 16.53 -7.85
N GLY A 32 -18.72 15.80 -8.17
CA GLY A 32 -18.44 15.27 -9.51
C GLY A 32 -17.63 16.20 -10.43
N ALA A 33 -17.14 17.34 -9.96
CA ALA A 33 -16.34 18.25 -10.78
C ALA A 33 -15.00 17.61 -11.20
N THR A 34 -14.52 17.94 -12.41
CA THR A 34 -13.17 17.55 -12.85
C THR A 34 -12.11 18.48 -12.26
N TYR A 35 -10.84 18.06 -12.24
CA TYR A 35 -9.75 18.94 -11.77
C TYR A 35 -9.61 20.23 -12.58
N GLY A 36 -10.05 20.24 -13.84
CA GLY A 36 -10.10 21.45 -14.68
C GLY A 36 -11.20 22.41 -14.22
N ASP A 37 -12.38 21.88 -13.91
CA ASP A 37 -13.51 22.68 -13.43
C ASP A 37 -13.20 23.30 -12.05
N ILE A 38 -12.60 22.51 -11.16
CA ILE A 38 -12.14 22.96 -9.84
C ILE A 38 -11.11 24.08 -9.98
N ALA A 39 -10.16 23.94 -10.90
CA ALA A 39 -9.14 24.95 -11.17
C ALA A 39 -9.76 26.27 -11.62
N THR A 40 -10.73 26.20 -12.53
CA THR A 40 -11.48 27.38 -13.02
C THR A 40 -12.31 28.02 -11.90
N GLN A 41 -13.07 27.22 -11.15
CA GLN A 41 -13.96 27.70 -10.08
C GLN A 41 -13.18 28.33 -8.92
N MET A 42 -12.05 27.75 -8.54
CA MET A 42 -11.22 28.24 -7.43
C MET A 42 -10.13 29.22 -7.86
N ARG A 43 -10.01 29.51 -9.17
CA ARG A 43 -8.98 30.35 -9.77
C ARG A 43 -7.55 29.92 -9.39
N ILE A 44 -7.27 28.63 -9.54
CA ILE A 44 -5.97 28.01 -9.27
C ILE A 44 -5.50 27.21 -10.48
N SER A 45 -4.24 26.76 -10.49
CA SER A 45 -3.79 25.83 -11.53
C SER A 45 -4.42 24.45 -11.36
N ARG A 46 -4.57 23.71 -12.47
CA ARG A 46 -4.99 22.30 -12.45
C ARG A 46 -4.12 21.43 -11.54
N SER A 47 -2.80 21.69 -11.52
CA SER A 47 -1.87 21.00 -10.63
C SER A 47 -2.14 21.29 -9.16
N THR A 48 -2.49 22.53 -8.81
CA THR A 48 -2.83 22.92 -7.43
C THR A 48 -4.16 22.31 -7.00
N ALA A 49 -5.16 22.28 -7.90
CA ALA A 49 -6.43 21.60 -7.64
C ALA A 49 -6.24 20.11 -7.34
N TYR A 50 -5.41 19.42 -8.13
CA TYR A 50 -5.03 18.04 -7.86
C TYR A 50 -4.36 17.88 -6.48
N THR A 51 -3.35 18.69 -6.18
CA THR A 51 -2.64 18.65 -4.88
C THR A 51 -3.58 18.93 -3.71
N TYR A 52 -4.49 19.89 -3.82
CA TYR A 52 -5.45 20.20 -2.75
C TYR A 52 -6.42 19.06 -2.50
N VAL A 53 -6.95 18.43 -3.55
CA VAL A 53 -7.79 17.23 -3.40
C VAL A 53 -7.00 16.09 -2.76
N GLN A 54 -5.76 15.86 -3.19
CA GLN A 54 -4.90 14.81 -2.61
C GLN A 54 -4.54 15.10 -1.14
N ASP A 55 -4.26 16.35 -0.77
CA ASP A 55 -3.99 16.75 0.61
C ASP A 55 -5.24 16.63 1.49
N ALA A 56 -6.42 17.01 0.97
CA ALA A 56 -7.71 16.80 1.63
C ALA A 56 -7.98 15.31 1.87
N LEU A 57 -7.78 14.48 0.85
CA LEU A 57 -7.92 13.03 0.98
C LEU A 57 -6.93 12.47 1.99
N LYS A 58 -5.68 12.95 2.04
CA LYS A 58 -4.70 12.56 3.07
C LYS A 58 -5.14 12.96 4.48
N GLU A 59 -5.73 14.14 4.63
CA GLU A 59 -6.26 14.65 5.90
C GLU A 59 -7.51 13.87 6.34
N ILE A 60 -8.33 13.39 5.39
CA ILE A 60 -9.50 12.52 5.63
C ILE A 60 -9.12 11.06 5.82
N THR A 61 -8.06 10.54 5.20
CA THR A 61 -7.51 9.20 5.48
C THR A 61 -6.88 9.08 6.89
N ARG A 62 -7.13 10.09 7.73
CA ARG A 62 -7.05 10.01 9.19
C ARG A 62 -8.38 9.55 9.83
N GLU A 63 -9.38 9.16 9.04
CA GLU A 63 -10.34 8.10 9.38
C GLU A 63 -9.58 6.77 9.40
N PRO A 64 -9.80 5.89 10.40
CA PRO A 64 -8.86 4.82 10.69
C PRO A 64 -8.77 3.92 9.47
N ALA A 65 -7.56 3.73 8.93
CA ALA A 65 -7.29 2.69 7.94
C ALA A 65 -7.89 1.32 8.36
N GLU A 66 -8.07 1.12 9.67
CA GLU A 66 -8.82 0.01 10.28
C GLU A 66 -10.29 -0.07 9.87
N GLN A 67 -11.05 1.04 9.80
CA GLN A 67 -12.47 1.00 9.43
C GLN A 67 -12.67 0.57 7.96
N VAL A 68 -11.83 1.07 7.05
CA VAL A 68 -11.82 0.64 5.64
C VAL A 68 -11.38 -0.81 5.54
N ARG A 69 -10.33 -1.21 6.28
CA ARG A 69 -9.88 -2.60 6.36
C ARG A 69 -10.98 -3.53 6.88
N THR A 70 -11.72 -3.12 7.91
CA THR A 70 -12.86 -3.87 8.47
C THR A 70 -13.98 -4.02 7.46
N LEU A 71 -14.33 -2.96 6.72
CA LEU A 71 -15.36 -3.04 5.68
C LEU A 71 -14.97 -4.00 4.55
N GLU A 72 -13.71 -3.96 4.10
CA GLU A 72 -13.25 -4.87 3.05
C GLU A 72 -13.11 -6.32 3.53
N LEU A 73 -12.73 -6.54 4.79
CA LEU A 73 -12.79 -7.87 5.40
C LEU A 73 -14.23 -8.42 5.40
N GLN A 74 -15.22 -7.61 5.80
CA GLN A 74 -16.63 -8.02 5.77
C GLN A 74 -17.12 -8.39 4.38
N ARG A 75 -16.69 -7.66 3.34
CA ARG A 75 -17.03 -7.97 1.94
C ARG A 75 -16.38 -9.26 1.47
N TYR A 76 -15.12 -9.50 1.84
CA TYR A 76 -14.44 -10.75 1.50
C TYR A 76 -15.04 -11.94 2.24
N ASP A 77 -15.41 -11.80 3.52
CA ASP A 77 -16.08 -12.86 4.28
C ASP A 77 -17.45 -13.23 3.67
N ALA A 78 -18.20 -12.23 3.21
CA ALA A 78 -19.48 -12.45 2.52
C ALA A 78 -19.28 -13.22 1.20
N LEU A 79 -18.30 -12.83 0.38
CA LEU A 79 -17.96 -13.53 -0.86
C LEU A 79 -17.46 -14.95 -0.58
N LEU A 80 -16.61 -15.14 0.43
CA LEU A 80 -16.10 -16.44 0.81
C LEU A 80 -17.25 -17.37 1.21
N THR A 81 -18.15 -16.89 2.07
CA THR A 81 -19.34 -17.64 2.52
C THR A 81 -20.21 -18.08 1.35
N ALA A 82 -20.42 -17.19 0.36
CA ALA A 82 -21.23 -17.49 -0.82
C ALA A 82 -20.66 -18.64 -1.68
N HIS A 83 -19.34 -18.79 -1.74
CA HIS A 83 -18.67 -19.82 -2.54
C HIS A 83 -18.25 -21.06 -1.74
N TRP A 84 -18.21 -20.96 -0.40
CA TRP A 84 -17.65 -21.98 0.48
C TRP A 84 -18.33 -23.34 0.35
N ALA A 85 -19.66 -23.37 0.38
CA ALA A 85 -20.41 -24.62 0.25
C ALA A 85 -20.11 -25.29 -1.09
N THR A 86 -20.16 -24.55 -2.19
CA THR A 86 -19.89 -25.09 -3.54
C THR A 86 -18.46 -25.61 -3.68
N ALA A 87 -17.48 -24.92 -3.10
CA ALA A 87 -16.09 -25.38 -3.06
C ALA A 87 -15.94 -26.71 -2.30
N LEU A 88 -16.59 -26.85 -1.12
CA LEU A 88 -16.56 -28.10 -0.34
C LEU A 88 -17.22 -29.29 -1.05
N HIS A 89 -18.15 -29.04 -1.98
CA HIS A 89 -18.76 -30.08 -2.81
C HIS A 89 -17.90 -30.47 -4.02
N GLY A 90 -16.69 -29.93 -4.15
CA GLY A 90 -15.71 -30.33 -5.17
C GLY A 90 -15.74 -29.50 -6.45
N ASP A 91 -16.43 -28.36 -6.48
CA ASP A 91 -16.36 -27.46 -7.63
C ASP A 91 -15.01 -26.72 -7.66
N GLN A 92 -14.24 -26.99 -8.71
CA GLN A 92 -12.89 -26.43 -8.87
C GLN A 92 -12.91 -24.90 -9.01
N ALA A 93 -13.90 -24.34 -9.72
CA ALA A 93 -13.97 -22.90 -9.95
C ALA A 93 -14.32 -22.12 -8.66
N ALA A 94 -15.19 -22.67 -7.83
CA ALA A 94 -15.51 -22.14 -6.51
C ALA A 94 -14.32 -22.29 -5.56
N THR A 95 -13.58 -23.41 -5.64
CA THR A 95 -12.34 -23.61 -4.87
C THR A 95 -11.29 -22.55 -5.21
N ASP A 96 -11.02 -22.33 -6.50
CA ASP A 96 -10.08 -21.31 -6.96
C ASP A 96 -10.53 -19.89 -6.54
N THR A 97 -11.83 -19.64 -6.56
CA THR A 97 -12.42 -18.37 -6.10
C THR A 97 -12.20 -18.17 -4.60
N CYS A 98 -12.46 -19.19 -3.79
CA CYS A 98 -12.23 -19.15 -2.34
C CYS A 98 -10.76 -18.89 -2.01
N LEU A 99 -9.82 -19.56 -2.68
CA LEU A 99 -8.38 -19.37 -2.48
C LEU A 99 -7.94 -17.94 -2.84
N LYS A 100 -8.48 -17.36 -3.92
CA LYS A 100 -8.21 -15.95 -4.29
C LYS A 100 -8.73 -14.98 -3.23
N ILE A 101 -9.91 -15.21 -2.69
CA ILE A 101 -10.50 -14.38 -1.63
C ILE A 101 -9.65 -14.49 -0.35
N MET A 102 -9.28 -15.70 0.05
CA MET A 102 -8.39 -15.94 1.20
C MET A 102 -7.04 -15.22 1.05
N GLY A 103 -6.44 -15.23 -0.15
CA GLY A 103 -5.21 -14.47 -0.42
C GLY A 103 -5.39 -12.94 -0.30
N ARG A 104 -6.59 -12.40 -0.57
CA ARG A 104 -6.88 -10.97 -0.32
C ARG A 104 -7.04 -10.68 1.18
N ILE A 105 -7.64 -11.60 1.92
CA ILE A 105 -7.77 -11.53 3.39
C ILE A 105 -6.38 -11.56 4.04
N GLU A 106 -5.47 -12.42 3.60
CA GLU A 106 -4.08 -12.50 4.08
C GLU A 106 -3.31 -11.19 3.84
N LEU A 107 -3.44 -10.62 2.63
CA LEU A 107 -2.86 -9.32 2.29
C LEU A 107 -3.39 -8.21 3.20
N LEU A 108 -4.71 -8.19 3.45
CA LEU A 108 -5.30 -7.25 4.38
C LEU A 108 -4.77 -7.46 5.79
N HIS A 109 -4.54 -8.69 6.24
CA HIS A 109 -3.96 -8.99 7.56
C HIS A 109 -2.45 -8.69 7.67
N GLY A 110 -1.77 -8.42 6.54
CA GLY A 110 -0.33 -8.17 6.51
C GLY A 110 0.49 -9.47 6.56
N VAL A 111 -0.16 -10.62 6.40
CA VAL A 111 0.50 -11.91 6.23
C VAL A 111 1.02 -11.95 4.80
N LYS A 112 2.32 -11.70 4.62
CA LYS A 112 2.95 -11.95 3.32
C LYS A 112 3.17 -13.46 3.17
N PRO A 113 2.84 -14.06 2.01
CA PRO A 113 3.35 -15.39 1.70
C PRO A 113 4.88 -15.35 1.76
N PRO A 114 5.55 -16.45 2.15
CA PRO A 114 7.00 -16.52 2.10
C PRO A 114 7.44 -16.25 0.66
N THR A 115 7.91 -15.04 0.39
CA THR A 115 8.69 -14.77 -0.82
C THR A 115 9.92 -15.65 -0.70
N GLU A 116 10.32 -16.36 -1.76
CA GLU A 116 11.66 -16.96 -1.84
C GLU A 116 12.65 -15.89 -1.38
N SER A 117 13.09 -16.01 -0.13
CA SER A 117 13.90 -15.00 0.51
C SER A 117 15.20 -14.98 -0.27
N ASP A 118 15.69 -13.79 -0.59
CA ASP A 118 17.04 -13.56 -1.12
C ASP A 118 18.09 -14.37 -0.34
N ASP A 119 17.82 -14.68 0.94
CA ASP A 119 18.63 -15.53 1.81
C ASP A 119 18.80 -16.97 1.30
N THR A 120 17.79 -17.59 0.68
CA THR A 120 17.91 -18.94 0.10
C THR A 120 18.76 -18.94 -1.17
N ARG A 121 18.64 -17.88 -1.98
CA ARG A 121 19.45 -17.69 -3.19
C ARG A 121 20.90 -17.29 -2.86
N ARG A 122 21.10 -16.51 -1.80
CA ARG A 122 22.42 -16.16 -1.26
C ARG A 122 23.13 -17.37 -0.67
N THR A 123 22.43 -18.17 0.13
CA THR A 123 23.02 -19.39 0.71
C THR A 123 23.41 -20.41 -0.35
N SER A 124 22.56 -20.63 -1.37
CA SER A 124 22.91 -21.53 -2.48
C SER A 124 24.10 -21.01 -3.30
N SER A 125 24.17 -19.70 -3.57
CA SER A 125 25.32 -19.09 -4.25
C SER A 125 26.61 -19.23 -3.45
N LEU A 126 26.57 -19.00 -2.13
CA LEU A 126 27.75 -19.11 -1.26
C LEU A 126 28.24 -20.56 -1.19
N LEU A 127 27.32 -21.53 -1.08
CA LEU A 127 27.68 -22.95 -1.09
C LEU A 127 28.31 -23.36 -2.43
N ALA A 128 27.79 -22.86 -3.55
CA ALA A 128 28.38 -23.11 -4.87
C ALA A 128 29.80 -22.51 -4.99
N THR A 129 30.02 -21.31 -4.46
CA THR A 129 31.36 -20.68 -4.45
C THR A 129 32.35 -21.45 -3.57
N ILE A 130 31.93 -21.92 -2.39
CA ILE A 130 32.80 -22.72 -1.51
C ILE A 130 33.17 -24.04 -2.19
N ALA A 131 32.20 -24.72 -2.82
CA ALA A 131 32.44 -25.96 -3.55
C ALA A 131 33.42 -25.76 -4.72
N ALA A 132 33.26 -24.68 -5.49
CA ALA A 132 34.16 -24.34 -6.59
C ALA A 132 35.60 -24.06 -6.11
N ASN A 133 35.74 -23.29 -5.02
CA ASN A 133 37.05 -22.98 -4.45
C ASN A 133 37.76 -24.23 -3.91
N ALA A 134 37.03 -25.14 -3.25
CA ALA A 134 37.56 -26.41 -2.79
C ALA A 134 38.09 -27.27 -3.95
N ALA A 135 37.37 -27.31 -5.09
CA ALA A 135 37.83 -28.02 -6.28
C ALA A 135 39.11 -27.40 -6.87
N THR A 136 39.22 -26.07 -6.91
CA THR A 136 40.45 -25.41 -7.39
C THR A 136 41.65 -25.69 -6.50
N LEU A 137 41.49 -25.71 -5.18
CA LEU A 137 42.57 -25.99 -4.23
C LEU A 137 43.08 -27.44 -4.32
N ALA A 138 42.19 -28.40 -4.56
CA ALA A 138 42.57 -29.80 -4.78
C ALA A 138 43.39 -29.97 -6.08
N THR A 139 43.09 -29.17 -7.11
CA THR A 139 43.77 -29.23 -8.40
C THR A 139 45.16 -28.60 -8.34
N THR A 140 45.34 -27.52 -7.56
CA THR A 140 46.64 -26.86 -7.37
C THR A 140 47.63 -27.70 -6.56
N HIS A 141 47.17 -28.59 -5.67
CA HIS A 141 48.05 -29.42 -4.85
C HIS A 141 48.54 -30.70 -5.56
N THR A 142 48.06 -30.98 -6.78
CA THR A 142 48.45 -32.17 -7.59
C THR A 142 49.51 -31.83 -8.66
N GLN A 143 49.98 -30.58 -8.72
CA GLN A 143 50.93 -30.07 -9.72
C GLN A 143 52.31 -29.67 -9.13
N GLU A 144 52.60 -30.00 -7.87
CA GLU A 144 53.97 -30.04 -7.30
C GLU A 144 54.35 -31.48 -6.98
#